data_AF-A0A5D2BR96-F1
#
_entry.id   AF-A0A5D2BR96-F1
#
_cell.length_a   1.000
_cell.length_b   1.000
_cell.length_c   1.000
_cell.angle_alpha   90.00
_cell.angle_beta   90.00
_cell.angle_gamma   90.00
#
_symmetry.space_group_name_H-M   'P 1'
#
loop_
_entity.id
_entity.type
_entity.pdbx_description
1 polymer ?
#
loop_
_entity_poly.entity_id
_entity_poly.type
_entity_poly.pdbx_seq_one_letter_code
_entity_poly.pdbx_strand_id
1 'polypeptide(L)'
;MDRLISLEPSNLVVIRVEPGQKCSGQLTLRNVMYTIPVAFRFQPRNKDRYTVKPLTGIVAPLGTVTVEIVYHLPPGSFLPDSFPCSDDSFLLHSVVVPGAAIKGSMSSFDAVPNDWFTTKKKQVFVDSGIKIMFVGSPVLAQLVMDGSMDDVREVLDRSDPAWNPANSPDIELRSRSGSTPLEAAAGCGEELIVELLLAHKASTERSEWSSWGPIHRAAVGGHVEVLRLLFLKGANVDALTKDGNTALHLAVEERRKDCIRLLLANGSKPDVRNTKEGDTPLHIAAGLGDEQIVKLLLQKGANKDIRNKTGKTAYDVAVEYGHVRLFDALKLGDSLCFAARKGEVRSIQRLIENGAAINGRDQHGWTALHRASFKGRIDTVKTLIDKGIDIDLKDEEGYTALHCAVESGHTDTNPWRCNKRWYASIYFASFGTIRKWKIGKRNRNKDSTVEEEKLKDVRGLRGSFDRSLALAVV
;
A
#
# COMPACT_ATOMS: atom_id res chain seq x y z
N MET A 1 14.36 56.37 -5.74
CA MET A 1 13.41 55.99 -4.68
C MET A 1 12.22 55.43 -5.43
N ASP A 2 12.25 54.14 -5.74
CA ASP A 2 11.50 53.68 -6.92
C ASP A 2 10.14 53.10 -6.56
N ARG A 3 9.84 52.93 -5.27
CA ARG A 3 8.54 52.50 -4.77
C ARG A 3 8.22 53.18 -3.43
N LEU A 4 7.04 53.81 -3.33
CA LEU A 4 6.52 54.37 -2.08
C LEU A 4 5.92 53.28 -1.17
N ILE A 5 5.50 52.18 -1.77
CA ILE A 5 4.88 51.04 -1.10
C ILE A 5 5.70 49.80 -1.42
N SER A 6 6.08 49.05 -0.39
CA SER A 6 6.62 47.69 -0.53
C SER A 6 5.53 46.66 -0.29
N LEU A 7 5.61 45.54 -1.01
CA LEU A 7 4.68 44.41 -0.87
C LEU A 7 5.30 43.39 0.09
N GLU A 8 4.60 43.05 1.16
CA GLU A 8 5.05 42.08 2.16
C GLU A 8 4.04 40.93 2.30
N PRO A 9 4.51 39.67 2.42
CA PRO A 9 5.90 39.21 2.41
C PRO A 9 6.51 39.07 1.00
N SER A 10 5.69 39.05 -0.06
CA SER A 10 6.13 38.98 -1.45
C SER A 10 5.10 39.60 -2.40
N ASN A 11 5.42 39.72 -3.68
CA ASN A 11 4.49 40.14 -4.73
C ASN A 11 3.57 39.02 -5.23
N LEU A 12 3.68 37.81 -4.68
CA LEU A 12 2.82 36.66 -5.00
C LEU A 12 1.68 36.59 -3.98
N VAL A 13 0.44 36.55 -4.47
CA VAL A 13 -0.76 36.36 -3.67
C VAL A 13 -1.28 34.95 -3.90
N VAL A 14 -1.34 34.18 -2.82
CA VAL A 14 -1.89 32.82 -2.81
C VAL A 14 -3.39 32.91 -2.58
N ILE A 15 -4.19 32.37 -3.50
CA ILE A 15 -5.65 32.29 -3.39
C ILE A 15 -6.04 30.83 -3.29
N ARG A 16 -6.68 30.47 -2.18
CA ARG A 16 -7.19 29.11 -1.97
C ARG A 16 -8.53 28.91 -2.66
N VAL A 17 -8.60 27.94 -3.54
CA VAL A 17 -9.76 27.51 -4.32
C VAL A 17 -10.28 26.21 -3.72
N GLU A 18 -11.42 26.28 -3.05
CA GLU A 18 -12.10 25.13 -2.48
C GLU A 18 -13.60 25.22 -2.75
N PRO A 19 -14.28 24.07 -2.94
CA PRO A 19 -15.73 24.05 -3.11
C PRO A 19 -16.44 24.72 -1.93
N GLY A 20 -17.31 25.68 -2.23
CA GLY A 20 -18.15 26.35 -1.23
C GLY A 20 -17.42 27.35 -0.31
N GLN A 21 -16.11 27.57 -0.50
CA GLN A 21 -15.37 28.60 0.24
C GLN A 21 -15.14 29.85 -0.60
N LYS A 22 -15.03 31.00 0.08
CA LYS A 22 -14.69 32.27 -0.57
C LYS A 22 -13.24 32.21 -1.04
N CYS A 23 -13.03 32.19 -2.36
CA CYS A 23 -11.72 32.24 -2.99
C CYS A 23 -11.09 33.63 -2.75
N SER A 24 -10.28 33.76 -1.71
CA SER A 24 -9.66 35.02 -1.35
C SER A 24 -8.22 34.85 -0.89
N GLY A 25 -7.40 35.85 -1.19
CA GLY A 25 -6.02 35.98 -0.76
C GLY A 25 -5.79 37.37 -0.16
N GLN A 26 -4.74 37.50 0.65
CA GLN A 26 -4.40 38.76 1.32
C GLN A 26 -3.02 39.24 0.86
N LEU A 27 -2.87 40.55 0.73
CA LEU A 27 -1.63 41.22 0.38
C LEU A 27 -1.40 42.41 1.33
N THR A 28 -0.22 42.49 1.94
CA THR A 28 0.11 43.61 2.83
C THR A 28 0.90 44.67 2.08
N LEU A 29 0.37 45.88 2.10
CA LEU A 29 1.00 47.07 1.56
C LEU A 29 1.69 47.83 2.69
N ARG A 30 3.01 48.00 2.62
CA ARG A 30 3.78 48.74 3.63
C ARG A 30 4.29 50.06 3.07
N ASN A 31 4.09 51.14 3.82
CA ASN A 31 4.66 52.44 3.48
C ASN A 31 6.16 52.46 3.82
N VAL A 32 7.00 52.74 2.83
CA VAL A 32 8.46 52.81 2.98
C VAL A 32 8.90 54.19 3.50
N MET A 33 8.02 55.19 3.47
CA MET A 33 8.32 56.55 3.91
C MET A 33 8.26 56.68 5.44
N TYR A 34 9.30 57.27 6.02
CA TYR A 34 9.44 57.46 7.47
C TYR A 34 8.54 58.56 8.04
N THR A 35 8.27 59.59 7.26
CA THR A 35 7.67 60.84 7.77
C THR A 35 6.39 61.25 7.04
N ILE A 36 6.06 60.62 5.91
CA ILE A 36 4.97 61.07 5.02
C ILE A 36 3.97 59.91 4.79
N PRO A 37 2.65 60.14 5.00
CA PRO A 37 1.62 59.20 4.62
C PRO A 37 1.53 59.02 3.09
N VAL A 38 1.24 57.81 2.65
CA VAL A 38 1.12 57.46 1.22
C VAL A 38 -0.31 57.00 0.94
N ALA A 39 -0.96 57.62 -0.04
CA ALA A 39 -2.23 57.14 -0.56
C ALA A 39 -1.99 56.11 -1.66
N PHE A 40 -2.83 55.07 -1.69
CA PHE A 40 -2.76 54.02 -2.70
C PHE A 40 -4.10 53.82 -3.41
N ARG A 41 -4.03 53.32 -4.64
CA ARG A 41 -5.16 52.83 -5.41
C ARG A 41 -4.78 51.52 -6.08
N PHE A 42 -5.48 50.46 -5.74
CA PHE A 42 -5.22 49.11 -6.22
C PHE A 42 -6.36 48.62 -7.10
N GLN A 43 -6.06 48.35 -8.38
CA GLN A 43 -7.05 48.00 -9.38
C GLN A 43 -6.66 46.73 -10.15
N PRO A 44 -7.52 45.70 -10.20
CA PRO A 44 -7.35 44.60 -11.13
C PRO A 44 -7.66 45.08 -12.55
N ARG A 45 -6.90 44.59 -13.53
CA ARG A 45 -7.17 44.90 -14.94
C ARG A 45 -8.42 44.19 -15.44
N ASN A 46 -8.70 42.99 -14.89
CA ASN A 46 -9.94 42.27 -15.11
C ASN A 46 -10.88 42.42 -13.91
N LYS A 47 -11.85 43.33 -14.00
CA LYS A 47 -12.76 43.66 -12.89
C LYS A 47 -13.88 42.64 -12.70
N ASP A 48 -14.17 41.84 -13.72
CA ASP A 48 -15.22 40.82 -13.66
C ASP A 48 -14.75 39.60 -12.87
N ARG A 49 -13.45 39.28 -12.94
CA ARG A 49 -12.82 38.13 -12.27
C ARG A 49 -12.30 38.41 -10.87
N TYR A 50 -11.97 39.66 -10.53
CA TYR A 50 -11.38 40.00 -9.23
C TYR A 50 -12.08 41.19 -8.56
N THR A 51 -12.28 41.06 -7.25
CA THR A 51 -12.72 42.16 -6.38
C THR A 51 -11.67 42.43 -5.32
N VAL A 52 -11.30 43.70 -5.16
CA VAL A 52 -10.25 44.14 -4.23
C VAL A 52 -10.84 45.01 -3.13
N LYS A 53 -10.54 44.71 -1.86
CA LYS A 53 -11.03 45.46 -0.69
C LYS A 53 -9.92 45.68 0.35
N PRO A 54 -9.56 46.93 0.71
CA PRO A 54 -10.02 48.20 0.14
C PRO A 54 -9.37 48.51 -1.23
N LEU A 55 -10.12 49.15 -2.13
CA LEU A 55 -9.63 49.59 -3.45
C LEU A 55 -8.68 50.81 -3.35
N THR A 56 -8.91 51.67 -2.36
CA THR A 56 -8.11 52.86 -2.07
C THR A 56 -7.93 53.04 -0.58
N GLY A 57 -6.85 53.65 -0.16
CA GLY A 57 -6.64 54.01 1.24
C GLY A 57 -5.41 54.87 1.45
N ILE A 58 -5.18 55.25 2.71
CA ILE A 58 -4.01 56.00 3.15
C ILE A 58 -3.24 55.13 4.15
N VAL A 59 -1.95 54.95 3.90
CA VAL A 59 -1.04 54.21 4.77
C VAL A 59 -0.20 55.19 5.59
N ALA A 60 -0.20 55.03 6.91
CA ALA A 60 0.61 55.83 7.82
C ALA A 60 2.12 55.73 7.51
N PRO A 61 2.96 56.68 7.96
CA PRO A 61 4.41 56.53 7.87
C PRO A 61 4.86 55.24 8.56
N LEU A 62 5.64 54.41 7.86
CA LEU A 62 6.02 53.05 8.28
C LEU A 62 4.85 52.09 8.61
N GLY A 63 3.62 52.48 8.32
CA GLY A 63 2.43 51.69 8.56
C GLY A 63 2.18 50.64 7.49
N THR A 64 1.27 49.72 7.79
CA THR A 64 0.86 48.64 6.90
C THR A 64 -0.66 48.63 6.74
N VAL A 65 -1.12 48.33 5.53
CA VAL A 65 -2.54 48.08 5.24
C VAL A 65 -2.66 46.75 4.52
N THR A 66 -3.54 45.88 5.02
CA THR A 66 -3.86 44.60 4.40
C THR A 66 -4.98 44.78 3.39
N VAL A 67 -4.80 44.25 2.18
CA VAL A 67 -5.79 44.25 1.12
C VAL A 67 -6.22 42.82 0.81
N GLU A 68 -7.53 42.60 0.79
CA GLU A 68 -8.15 41.34 0.40
C GLU A 68 -8.43 41.35 -1.11
N ILE A 69 -7.95 40.33 -1.81
CA ILE A 69 -8.25 40.05 -3.22
C ILE A 69 -9.17 38.84 -3.25
N VAL A 70 -10.36 39.01 -3.78
CA VAL A 70 -11.37 37.96 -3.95
C VAL A 70 -11.44 37.60 -5.42
N TYR A 71 -11.26 36.31 -5.74
CA TYR A 71 -11.42 35.77 -7.08
C TYR A 71 -12.83 35.20 -7.26
N HIS A 72 -13.45 35.52 -8.40
CA HIS A 72 -14.74 34.98 -8.79
C HIS A 72 -14.52 33.87 -9.82
N LEU A 73 -14.81 32.63 -9.42
CA LEU A 73 -14.75 31.48 -10.31
C LEU A 73 -15.76 31.63 -11.47
N PRO A 74 -15.40 31.24 -12.69
CA PRO A 74 -16.33 31.22 -13.81
C PRO A 74 -17.55 30.33 -13.49
N PRO A 75 -18.78 30.78 -13.83
CA PRO A 75 -19.99 30.04 -13.49
C PRO A 75 -19.99 28.64 -14.14
N GLY A 76 -20.16 27.61 -13.31
CA GLY A 76 -20.15 26.21 -13.74
C GLY A 76 -18.76 25.56 -13.83
N SER A 77 -17.70 26.28 -13.45
CA SER A 77 -16.34 25.73 -13.36
C SER A 77 -15.85 25.69 -11.90
N PHE A 78 -15.05 24.69 -11.59
CA PHE A 78 -14.40 24.51 -10.29
C PHE A 78 -12.90 24.83 -10.33
N LEU A 79 -12.40 25.23 -11.50
CA LEU A 79 -11.02 25.58 -11.76
C LEU A 79 -10.94 27.00 -12.32
N PRO A 80 -9.89 27.78 -11.99
CA PRO A 80 -9.59 29.03 -12.67
C PRO A 80 -9.31 28.82 -14.16
N ASP A 81 -9.48 29.87 -14.97
CA ASP A 81 -9.20 29.82 -16.42
C ASP A 81 -7.71 29.60 -16.74
N SER A 82 -6.82 30.02 -15.83
CA SER A 82 -5.37 29.81 -15.90
C SER A 82 -4.89 29.39 -14.51
N PHE A 83 -4.20 28.25 -14.42
CA PHE A 83 -3.65 27.69 -13.19
C PHE A 83 -2.31 26.99 -13.51
N PRO A 84 -1.35 26.93 -12.55
CA PRO A 84 -1.42 27.40 -11.17
C PRO A 84 -1.25 28.92 -11.03
N CYS A 85 -0.53 29.57 -11.96
CA CYS A 85 -0.36 31.02 -11.98
C CYS A 85 -1.39 31.68 -12.90
N SER A 86 -1.91 32.83 -12.46
CA SER A 86 -2.76 33.67 -13.29
C SER A 86 -1.92 34.54 -14.23
N ASP A 87 -2.39 34.71 -15.46
CA ASP A 87 -1.87 35.70 -16.42
C ASP A 87 -2.43 37.12 -16.20
N ASP A 88 -3.32 37.30 -15.22
CA ASP A 88 -3.96 38.58 -14.95
C ASP A 88 -2.98 39.57 -14.30
N SER A 89 -3.09 40.83 -14.72
CA SER A 89 -2.24 41.93 -14.22
C SER A 89 -3.01 42.85 -13.28
N PHE A 90 -2.30 43.36 -12.28
CA PHE A 90 -2.82 44.31 -11.30
C PHE A 90 -2.01 45.60 -11.33
N LEU A 91 -2.67 46.72 -11.07
CA LEU A 91 -2.04 48.04 -11.03
C LEU A 91 -2.17 48.64 -9.63
N LEU A 92 -1.02 48.85 -8.97
CA LEU A 92 -0.94 49.57 -7.71
C LEU A 92 -0.38 50.98 -7.97
N HIS A 93 -1.23 51.98 -7.85
CA HIS A 93 -0.82 53.38 -7.89
C HIS A 93 -0.54 53.87 -6.47
N SER A 94 0.53 54.63 -6.28
CA SER A 94 0.86 55.26 -4.99
C SER A 94 1.29 56.71 -5.16
N VAL A 95 0.91 57.56 -4.20
CA VAL A 95 1.22 58.99 -4.18
C VAL A 95 1.43 59.48 -2.76
N VAL A 96 2.39 60.39 -2.56
CA VAL A 96 2.64 61.03 -1.26
C VAL A 96 1.56 62.07 -0.93
N VAL A 97 1.05 62.03 0.31
CA VAL A 97 0.00 62.95 0.78
C VAL A 97 0.43 63.61 2.09
N PRO A 98 1.24 64.70 2.02
CA PRO A 98 1.61 65.48 3.20
C PRO A 98 0.35 66.15 3.80
N GLY A 99 0.09 65.92 5.10
CA GLY A 99 -0.98 66.60 5.84
C GLY A 99 -2.32 65.86 5.93
N ALA A 100 -2.44 64.63 5.41
CA ALA A 100 -3.64 63.81 5.65
C ALA A 100 -3.68 63.31 7.11
N ALA A 101 -4.70 63.71 7.87
CA ALA A 101 -4.90 63.25 9.25
C ALA A 101 -5.44 61.81 9.27
N ILE A 102 -4.69 60.90 9.88
CA ILE A 102 -5.08 59.49 10.04
C ILE A 102 -5.96 59.41 11.28
N LYS A 103 -7.28 59.51 11.12
CA LYS A 103 -8.21 59.25 12.23
C LYS A 103 -8.18 57.75 12.53
N GLY A 104 -7.79 57.43 13.76
CA GLY A 104 -7.52 56.06 14.19
C GLY A 104 -8.75 55.15 14.24
N SER A 105 -8.47 53.84 14.25
CA SER A 105 -9.39 52.72 14.52
C SER A 105 -10.55 52.49 13.55
N MET A 106 -10.28 51.68 12.51
CA MET A 106 -11.22 50.74 11.87
C MET A 106 -12.64 51.22 11.45
N SER A 107 -12.90 52.51 11.26
CA SER A 107 -14.20 52.99 10.79
C SER A 107 -14.10 53.77 9.48
N SER A 108 -14.79 53.25 8.45
CA SER A 108 -15.08 53.83 7.12
C SER A 108 -13.87 54.29 6.30
N PHE A 109 -13.46 53.44 5.34
CA PHE A 109 -12.59 53.83 4.23
C PHE A 109 -13.27 54.94 3.40
N ASP A 110 -12.98 56.21 3.73
CA ASP A 110 -13.28 57.32 2.84
C ASP A 110 -12.50 57.12 1.54
N ALA A 111 -13.24 56.97 0.44
CA ALA A 111 -12.68 56.79 -0.89
C ALA A 111 -11.71 57.93 -1.19
N VAL A 112 -10.45 57.61 -1.45
CA VAL A 112 -9.44 58.62 -1.81
C VAL A 112 -9.85 59.23 -3.15
N PRO A 113 -9.88 60.58 -3.29
CA PRO A 113 -10.30 61.21 -4.54
C PRO A 113 -9.47 60.74 -5.74
N ASN A 114 -10.16 60.37 -6.82
CA ASN A 114 -9.52 59.85 -8.03
C ASN A 114 -8.50 60.84 -8.65
N ASP A 115 -8.73 62.14 -8.46
CA ASP A 115 -7.89 63.21 -9.00
C ASP A 115 -6.46 63.19 -8.45
N TRP A 116 -6.24 62.58 -7.28
CA TRP A 116 -4.92 62.46 -6.65
C TRP A 116 -3.96 61.54 -7.42
N PHE A 117 -4.49 60.66 -8.27
CA PHE A 117 -3.73 59.71 -9.06
C PHE A 117 -3.54 60.15 -10.52
N THR A 118 -3.76 61.44 -10.83
CA THR A 118 -3.58 62.00 -12.17
C THR A 118 -2.16 62.55 -12.37
N THR A 119 -1.56 62.26 -13.52
CA THR A 119 -0.16 62.60 -13.89
C THR A 119 0.10 64.10 -14.00
N LYS A 120 -0.93 64.94 -13.95
CA LYS A 120 -0.80 66.38 -14.14
C LYS A 120 -0.28 67.13 -12.91
N LYS A 121 -0.20 66.52 -11.71
CA LYS A 121 0.25 67.24 -10.49
C LYS A 121 1.16 66.53 -9.49
N LYS A 122 1.40 65.20 -9.51
CA LYS A 122 2.30 64.56 -8.54
C LYS A 122 2.98 63.31 -9.11
N GLN A 123 4.16 62.97 -8.58
CA GLN A 123 4.95 61.79 -8.89
C GLN A 123 4.18 60.52 -8.46
N VAL A 124 3.35 60.00 -9.35
CA VAL A 124 2.58 58.76 -9.15
C VAL A 124 3.47 57.58 -9.53
N PHE A 125 3.65 56.65 -8.60
CA PHE A 125 4.38 55.41 -8.84
C PHE A 125 3.40 54.29 -9.15
N VAL A 126 3.69 53.51 -10.19
CA VAL A 126 2.89 52.36 -10.62
C VAL A 126 3.71 51.10 -10.44
N ASP A 127 3.20 50.16 -9.65
CA ASP A 127 3.74 48.80 -9.55
C ASP A 127 2.79 47.83 -10.26
N SER A 128 3.33 47.01 -11.15
CA SER A 128 2.61 46.01 -11.95
C SER A 128 3.10 44.58 -11.70
N GLY A 129 3.86 44.36 -10.62
CA GLY A 129 4.51 43.07 -10.35
C GLY A 129 3.69 42.05 -9.57
N ILE A 130 2.42 42.32 -9.24
CA ILE A 130 1.60 41.42 -8.41
C ILE A 130 1.15 40.23 -9.24
N LYS A 131 1.46 39.02 -8.76
CA LYS A 131 1.08 37.75 -9.37
C LYS A 131 0.12 37.01 -8.47
N ILE A 132 -0.83 36.27 -9.05
CA ILE A 132 -1.73 35.40 -8.31
C ILE A 132 -1.35 33.96 -8.60
N MET A 133 -1.26 33.16 -7.53
CA MET A 133 -1.17 31.72 -7.60
C MET A 133 -2.40 31.11 -6.95
N PHE A 134 -3.04 30.21 -7.67
CA PHE A 134 -4.15 29.43 -7.18
C PHE A 134 -3.61 28.17 -6.51
N VAL A 135 -4.03 27.96 -5.26
CA VAL A 135 -3.80 26.71 -4.52
C VAL A 135 -5.17 26.14 -4.17
N GLY A 136 -5.29 24.84 -3.96
CA GLY A 136 -6.59 24.24 -3.65
C GLY A 136 -6.60 22.75 -3.95
N SER A 137 -7.56 22.02 -3.37
CA SER A 137 -7.73 20.60 -3.67
C SER A 137 -8.00 20.36 -5.17
N PRO A 138 -8.82 21.17 -5.87
CA PRO A 138 -9.09 20.94 -7.29
C PRO A 138 -7.88 21.29 -8.17
N VAL A 139 -7.17 22.38 -7.83
CA VAL A 139 -5.98 22.82 -8.58
C VAL A 139 -4.87 21.79 -8.44
N LEU A 140 -4.61 21.32 -7.22
CA LEU A 140 -3.57 20.32 -6.96
C LEU A 140 -3.88 18.99 -7.64
N ALA A 141 -5.13 18.53 -7.59
CA ALA A 141 -5.55 17.30 -8.25
C ALA A 141 -5.34 17.36 -9.78
N GLN A 142 -5.72 18.48 -10.41
CA GLN A 142 -5.52 18.67 -11.84
C GLN A 142 -4.03 18.72 -12.21
N LEU A 143 -3.19 19.43 -11.45
CA LEU A 143 -1.74 19.48 -11.69
C LEU A 143 -1.07 18.10 -11.58
N VAL A 144 -1.51 17.28 -10.62
CA VAL A 144 -1.04 15.90 -10.49
C VAL A 144 -1.46 15.06 -11.70
N MET A 145 -2.67 15.25 -12.21
CA MET A 145 -3.13 14.57 -13.43
C MET A 145 -2.37 15.02 -14.69
N ASP A 146 -1.99 16.29 -14.74
CA ASP A 146 -1.22 16.85 -15.86
C ASP A 146 0.27 16.45 -15.80
N GLY A 147 0.75 15.93 -14.66
CA GLY A 147 2.13 15.47 -14.47
C GLY A 147 3.14 16.59 -14.23
N SER A 148 2.68 17.82 -13.95
CA SER A 148 3.55 18.99 -13.76
C SER A 148 4.21 19.00 -12.37
N MET A 149 5.37 18.35 -12.24
CA MET A 149 6.10 18.25 -10.96
C MET A 149 6.45 19.63 -10.35
N ASP A 150 6.96 20.56 -11.16
CA ASP A 150 7.42 21.86 -10.67
C ASP A 150 6.25 22.69 -10.11
N ASP A 151 5.12 22.68 -10.81
CA ASP A 151 3.89 23.36 -10.40
C ASP A 151 3.30 22.74 -9.13
N VAL A 152 3.28 21.40 -9.04
CA VAL A 152 2.84 20.69 -7.83
C VAL A 152 3.74 21.05 -6.64
N ARG A 153 5.05 21.09 -6.84
CA ARG A 153 6.00 21.50 -5.81
C ARG A 153 5.74 22.92 -5.34
N GLU A 154 5.58 23.85 -6.27
CA GLU A 154 5.37 25.25 -5.94
C GLU A 154 4.05 25.44 -5.18
N VAL A 155 2.97 24.80 -5.61
CA VAL A 155 1.68 24.82 -4.89
C VAL A 155 1.84 24.27 -3.48
N LEU A 156 2.56 23.16 -3.28
CA LEU A 156 2.75 22.56 -1.95
C LEU A 156 3.64 23.41 -1.03
N ASP A 157 4.71 24.01 -1.55
CA ASP A 157 5.62 24.88 -0.80
C ASP A 157 4.95 26.22 -0.40
N ARG A 158 4.01 26.71 -1.20
CA ARG A 158 3.28 27.96 -0.97
C ARG A 158 1.98 27.80 -0.18
N SER A 159 1.52 26.56 0.00
CA SER A 159 0.29 26.26 0.72
C SER A 159 0.45 26.41 2.23
N ASP A 160 -0.65 26.78 2.91
CA ASP A 160 -0.67 26.89 4.37
C ASP A 160 -0.43 25.50 5.03
N PRO A 161 0.55 25.36 5.94
CA PRO A 161 0.80 24.11 6.66
C PRO A 161 -0.44 23.57 7.39
N ALA A 162 -1.34 24.45 7.84
CA ALA A 162 -2.56 24.07 8.56
C ALA A 162 -3.59 23.36 7.67
N TRP A 163 -3.53 23.57 6.35
CA TRP A 163 -4.47 23.00 5.39
C TRP A 163 -4.13 21.54 5.01
N ASN A 164 -2.89 21.10 5.21
CA ASN A 164 -2.41 19.75 4.85
C ASN A 164 -2.83 19.33 3.43
N PRO A 165 -2.40 20.09 2.39
CA PRO A 165 -2.84 19.92 1.00
C PRO A 165 -2.60 18.52 0.45
N ALA A 166 -1.54 17.85 0.90
CA ALA A 166 -1.18 16.51 0.46
C ALA A 166 -2.24 15.44 0.82
N ASN A 167 -3.10 15.73 1.81
CA ASN A 167 -4.13 14.83 2.31
C ASN A 167 -5.56 15.30 2.00
N SER A 168 -5.74 16.53 1.50
CA SER A 168 -7.06 17.05 1.19
C SER A 168 -7.61 16.34 -0.05
N PRO A 169 -8.74 15.64 0.05
CA PRO A 169 -9.36 14.99 -1.09
C PRO A 169 -9.93 16.03 -2.04
N ASP A 170 -9.88 15.72 -3.33
CA ASP A 170 -10.74 16.41 -4.27
C ASP A 170 -12.11 15.70 -4.32
N ILE A 171 -13.14 16.41 -3.89
CA ILE A 171 -14.50 15.89 -3.77
C ILE A 171 -15.29 16.10 -5.07
N GLU A 172 -14.88 17.02 -5.96
CA GLU A 172 -15.76 17.56 -7.01
C GLU A 172 -15.23 17.44 -8.45
N LEU A 173 -13.91 17.35 -8.70
CA LEU A 173 -13.43 17.11 -10.08
C LEU A 173 -13.58 15.63 -10.46
N ARG A 174 -14.32 15.38 -11.57
CA ARG A 174 -14.43 14.21 -12.50
C ARG A 174 -14.23 12.78 -11.99
N SER A 175 -13.31 12.55 -11.06
CA SER A 175 -13.27 11.41 -10.17
C SER A 175 -14.37 11.60 -9.11
N ARG A 176 -15.55 11.00 -9.33
CA ARG A 176 -16.66 10.93 -8.36
C ARG A 176 -16.28 10.14 -7.08
N SER A 177 -14.99 10.08 -6.73
CA SER A 177 -14.36 9.16 -5.79
C SER A 177 -13.59 9.84 -4.66
N GLY A 178 -13.66 11.17 -4.48
CA GLY A 178 -13.08 11.83 -3.30
C GLY A 178 -11.59 11.55 -3.12
N SER A 179 -10.83 11.48 -4.23
CA SER A 179 -9.47 10.95 -4.22
C SER A 179 -8.45 11.97 -3.72
N THR A 180 -7.47 11.51 -2.95
CA THR A 180 -6.37 12.37 -2.51
C THR A 180 -5.36 12.63 -3.64
N PRO A 181 -4.51 13.67 -3.54
CA PRO A 181 -3.45 13.91 -4.51
C PRO A 181 -2.51 12.71 -4.66
N LEU A 182 -2.17 12.04 -3.54
CA LEU A 182 -1.33 10.85 -3.57
C LEU A 182 -2.01 9.68 -4.28
N GLU A 183 -3.32 9.53 -4.05
CA GLU A 183 -4.13 8.54 -4.75
C GLU A 183 -4.14 8.80 -6.26
N ALA A 184 -4.36 10.04 -6.70
CA ALA A 184 -4.33 10.41 -8.11
C ALA A 184 -2.94 10.14 -8.74
N ALA A 185 -1.87 10.61 -8.09
CA ALA A 185 -0.49 10.41 -8.54
C ALA A 185 -0.15 8.91 -8.67
N ALA A 186 -0.58 8.11 -7.68
CA ALA A 186 -0.37 6.67 -7.69
C ALA A 186 -1.14 5.95 -8.80
N GLY A 187 -2.29 6.49 -9.24
CA GLY A 187 -3.03 5.98 -10.40
C GLY A 187 -2.38 6.33 -11.74
N CYS A 188 -1.84 7.55 -11.85
CA CYS A 188 -1.11 8.00 -13.05
C CYS A 188 0.26 7.33 -13.20
N GLY A 189 0.88 6.88 -12.09
CA GLY A 189 2.22 6.29 -12.10
C GLY A 189 3.33 7.33 -11.97
N GLU A 190 3.02 8.54 -11.49
CA GLU A 190 3.96 9.65 -11.39
C GLU A 190 4.87 9.48 -10.16
N GLU A 191 5.94 8.70 -10.32
CA GLU A 191 6.86 8.33 -9.24
C GLU A 191 7.43 9.52 -8.46
N LEU A 192 7.89 10.55 -9.18
CA LEU A 192 8.48 11.76 -8.58
C LEU A 192 7.46 12.58 -7.80
N ILE A 193 6.23 12.68 -8.32
CA ILE A 193 5.13 13.38 -7.65
C ILE A 193 4.70 12.61 -6.40
N VAL A 194 4.66 11.28 -6.47
CA VAL A 194 4.39 10.41 -5.31
C VAL A 194 5.46 10.61 -4.23
N GLU A 195 6.75 10.60 -4.60
CA GLU A 195 7.84 10.84 -3.65
C GLU A 195 7.72 12.20 -2.98
N LEU A 196 7.43 13.24 -3.76
CA LEU A 196 7.24 14.61 -3.27
C LEU A 196 6.05 14.68 -2.29
N LEU A 197 4.90 14.12 -2.64
CA LEU A 197 3.72 14.10 -1.77
C LEU A 197 4.00 13.35 -0.46
N LEU A 198 4.72 12.22 -0.53
CA LEU A 198 5.15 11.46 0.65
C LEU A 198 6.15 12.24 1.52
N ALA A 199 7.03 13.05 0.92
CA ALA A 199 7.91 13.96 1.65
C ALA A 199 7.13 15.04 2.41
N HIS A 200 6.00 15.52 1.85
CA HIS A 200 5.06 16.43 2.51
C HIS A 200 4.06 15.72 3.45
N LYS A 201 4.37 14.51 3.94
CA LYS A 201 3.57 13.73 4.88
C LYS A 201 2.16 13.38 4.37
N ALA A 202 2.03 13.11 3.07
CA ALA A 202 0.83 12.47 2.54
C ALA A 202 0.59 11.12 3.24
N SER A 203 -0.66 10.85 3.60
CA SER A 203 -1.10 9.58 4.17
C SER A 203 -1.05 8.50 3.11
N THR A 204 -0.41 7.38 3.43
CA THR A 204 -0.40 6.18 2.59
C THR A 204 -1.69 5.38 2.65
N GLU A 205 -2.58 5.71 3.60
CA GLU A 205 -3.83 5.02 3.81
C GLU A 205 -4.95 5.53 2.89
N ARG A 206 -5.94 4.68 2.66
CA ARG A 206 -7.15 5.03 1.91
C ARG A 206 -7.88 6.16 2.61
N SER A 207 -8.33 7.14 1.84
CA SER A 207 -9.16 8.22 2.36
C SER A 207 -10.59 7.75 2.66
N GLU A 208 -11.27 8.37 3.63
CA GLU A 208 -12.64 8.00 4.03
C GLU A 208 -13.63 8.05 2.85
N TRP A 209 -13.45 9.06 2.00
CA TRP A 209 -14.32 9.36 0.87
C TRP A 209 -14.00 8.45 -0.32
N SER A 210 -12.74 8.00 -0.45
CA SER A 210 -12.34 7.16 -1.57
C SER A 210 -12.63 5.68 -1.39
N SER A 211 -13.08 5.04 -2.47
CA SER A 211 -13.28 3.59 -2.51
C SER A 211 -11.95 2.84 -2.48
N TRP A 212 -10.92 3.42 -3.09
CA TRP A 212 -9.61 2.82 -3.30
C TRP A 212 -8.53 3.69 -2.65
N GLY A 213 -7.50 3.07 -2.09
CA GLY A 213 -6.33 3.78 -1.54
C GLY A 213 -5.19 3.94 -2.56
N PRO A 214 -4.07 4.59 -2.19
CA PRO A 214 -2.92 4.78 -3.06
C PRO A 214 -2.35 3.45 -3.60
N ILE A 215 -2.17 2.47 -2.72
CA ILE A 215 -1.66 1.14 -3.09
C ILE A 215 -2.56 0.40 -4.09
N HIS A 216 -3.88 0.58 -3.98
CA HIS A 216 -4.86 -0.04 -4.86
C HIS A 216 -4.77 0.55 -6.27
N ARG A 217 -4.67 1.88 -6.38
CA ARG A 217 -4.52 2.56 -7.68
C ARG A 217 -3.20 2.21 -8.36
N ALA A 218 -2.11 2.17 -7.61
CA ALA A 218 -0.80 1.73 -8.13
C ALA A 218 -0.84 0.27 -8.61
N ALA A 219 -1.51 -0.62 -7.86
CA ALA A 219 -1.65 -2.03 -8.23
C ALA A 219 -2.46 -2.23 -9.52
N VAL A 220 -3.58 -1.52 -9.68
CA VAL A 220 -4.42 -1.54 -10.90
C VAL A 220 -3.63 -1.02 -12.11
N GLY A 221 -2.95 0.13 -11.94
CA GLY A 221 -2.13 0.75 -12.98
C GLY A 221 -0.92 -0.08 -13.41
N GLY A 222 -0.47 -1.01 -12.56
CA GLY A 222 0.75 -1.79 -12.81
C GLY A 222 2.04 -1.05 -12.46
N HIS A 223 1.95 -0.02 -11.62
CA HIS A 223 3.06 0.90 -11.30
C HIS A 223 3.93 0.33 -10.18
N VAL A 224 4.90 -0.51 -10.57
CA VAL A 224 5.77 -1.28 -9.66
C VAL A 224 6.61 -0.37 -8.77
N GLU A 225 7.20 0.69 -9.32
CA GLU A 225 8.08 1.60 -8.57
C GLU A 225 7.30 2.47 -7.59
N VAL A 226 6.10 2.94 -7.97
CA VAL A 226 5.18 3.59 -7.04
C VAL A 226 4.83 2.67 -5.86
N LEU A 227 4.56 1.38 -6.12
CA LEU A 227 4.35 0.41 -5.05
C LEU A 227 5.58 0.26 -4.15
N ARG A 228 6.80 0.20 -4.69
CA ARG A 228 8.04 0.16 -3.89
C ARG A 228 8.15 1.36 -2.97
N LEU A 229 7.90 2.56 -3.49
CA LEU A 229 7.94 3.80 -2.72
C LEU A 229 6.92 3.80 -1.59
N LEU A 230 5.68 3.38 -1.88
CA LEU A 230 4.63 3.27 -0.86
C LEU A 230 5.00 2.28 0.25
N PHE A 231 5.55 1.11 -0.08
CA PHE A 231 6.01 0.15 0.92
C PHE A 231 7.20 0.65 1.74
N LEU A 232 8.14 1.35 1.12
CA LEU A 232 9.26 1.97 1.82
C LEU A 232 8.80 3.01 2.85
N LYS A 233 7.67 3.69 2.58
CA LYS A 233 7.05 4.66 3.49
C LYS A 233 6.06 4.05 4.48
N GLY A 234 5.95 2.71 4.54
CA GLY A 234 5.15 2.00 5.52
C GLY A 234 3.68 1.82 5.17
N ALA A 235 3.32 1.90 3.88
CA ALA A 235 1.95 1.60 3.44
C ALA A 235 1.54 0.17 3.82
N ASN A 236 0.33 0.01 4.34
CA ASN A 236 -0.21 -1.31 4.66
C ASN A 236 -0.46 -2.14 3.39
N VAL A 237 0.27 -3.26 3.26
CA VAL A 237 0.20 -4.16 2.09
C VAL A 237 -1.17 -4.82 1.95
N ASP A 238 -1.81 -5.12 3.07
CA ASP A 238 -3.13 -5.77 3.13
C ASP A 238 -4.26 -4.75 3.35
N ALA A 239 -4.04 -3.49 2.99
CA ALA A 239 -5.10 -2.48 3.00
C ALA A 239 -6.30 -2.95 2.17
N LEU A 240 -7.51 -2.61 2.62
CA LEU A 240 -8.76 -3.04 2.01
C LEU A 240 -9.47 -1.87 1.32
N THR A 241 -10.05 -2.12 0.16
CA THR A 241 -11.02 -1.22 -0.48
C THR A 241 -12.36 -1.24 0.25
N LYS A 242 -13.28 -0.34 -0.13
CA LYS A 242 -14.69 -0.40 0.33
C LYS A 242 -15.37 -1.74 -0.03
N ASP A 243 -14.93 -2.38 -1.11
CA ASP A 243 -15.41 -3.70 -1.56
C ASP A 243 -14.64 -4.88 -0.92
N GLY A 244 -13.79 -4.58 0.07
CA GLY A 244 -12.98 -5.58 0.77
C GLY A 244 -11.89 -6.24 -0.06
N ASN A 245 -11.57 -5.69 -1.23
CA ASN A 245 -10.46 -6.19 -2.05
C ASN A 245 -9.14 -5.67 -1.48
N THR A 246 -8.10 -6.51 -1.50
CA THR A 246 -6.71 -6.06 -1.28
C THR A 246 -6.07 -5.60 -2.59
N ALA A 247 -4.94 -4.91 -2.52
CA ALA A 247 -4.12 -4.60 -3.70
C ALA A 247 -3.76 -5.85 -4.52
N LEU A 248 -3.60 -7.01 -3.87
CA LEU A 248 -3.33 -8.29 -4.54
C LEU A 248 -4.53 -8.79 -5.37
N HIS A 249 -5.77 -8.61 -4.89
CA HIS A 249 -6.96 -8.96 -5.68
C HIS A 249 -6.98 -8.17 -7.00
N LEU A 250 -6.78 -6.85 -6.90
CA LEU A 250 -6.82 -5.94 -8.05
C LEU A 250 -5.66 -6.19 -9.01
N ALA A 251 -4.45 -6.44 -8.50
CA ALA A 251 -3.30 -6.76 -9.34
C ALA A 251 -3.49 -8.07 -10.13
N VAL A 252 -4.18 -9.06 -9.52
CA VAL A 252 -4.54 -10.32 -10.19
C VAL A 252 -5.63 -10.10 -11.24
N GLU A 253 -6.67 -9.33 -10.92
CA GLU A 253 -7.75 -8.97 -11.84
C GLU A 253 -7.20 -8.32 -13.13
N GLU A 254 -6.26 -7.39 -12.96
CA GLU A 254 -5.59 -6.66 -14.05
C GLU A 254 -4.37 -7.40 -14.65
N ARG A 255 -4.11 -8.64 -14.21
CA ARG A 255 -3.00 -9.50 -14.69
C ARG A 255 -1.60 -8.87 -14.57
N ARG A 256 -1.37 -8.02 -13.56
CA ARG A 256 -0.11 -7.30 -13.31
C ARG A 256 0.91 -8.18 -12.58
N LYS A 257 1.58 -9.07 -13.32
CA LYS A 257 2.52 -10.08 -12.77
C LYS A 257 3.64 -9.51 -11.89
N ASP A 258 4.23 -8.38 -12.28
CA ASP A 258 5.29 -7.73 -11.50
C ASP A 258 4.77 -7.16 -10.18
N CYS A 259 3.60 -6.52 -10.19
CA CYS A 259 2.92 -6.06 -8.97
C CYS A 259 2.58 -7.24 -8.05
N ILE A 260 2.06 -8.34 -8.59
CA ILE A 260 1.74 -9.55 -7.81
C ILE A 260 2.99 -10.11 -7.14
N ARG A 261 4.11 -10.22 -7.88
CA ARG A 261 5.39 -10.68 -7.32
C ARG A 261 5.86 -9.78 -6.18
N LEU A 262 5.74 -8.48 -6.36
CA LEU A 262 6.18 -7.48 -5.40
C LEU A 262 5.31 -7.48 -4.13
N LEU A 263 3.99 -7.51 -4.29
CA LEU A 263 3.03 -7.60 -3.18
C LEU A 263 3.27 -8.86 -2.33
N LEU A 264 3.43 -10.01 -2.97
CA LEU A 264 3.73 -11.28 -2.28
C LEU A 264 5.11 -11.29 -1.64
N ALA A 265 6.11 -10.63 -2.24
CA ALA A 265 7.44 -10.49 -1.64
C ALA A 265 7.44 -9.62 -0.38
N ASN A 266 6.56 -8.62 -0.32
CA ASN A 266 6.39 -7.72 0.83
C ASN A 266 5.40 -8.26 1.88
N GLY A 267 5.06 -9.55 1.82
CA GLY A 267 4.26 -10.22 2.86
C GLY A 267 2.76 -10.05 2.72
N SER A 268 2.25 -9.69 1.53
CA SER A 268 0.80 -9.69 1.28
C SER A 268 0.19 -11.07 1.52
N LYS A 269 -0.94 -11.12 2.21
CA LYS A 269 -1.64 -12.37 2.49
C LYS A 269 -2.44 -12.83 1.25
N PRO A 270 -2.12 -14.01 0.68
CA PRO A 270 -2.81 -14.51 -0.51
C PRO A 270 -4.21 -15.08 -0.23
N ASP A 271 -4.60 -15.21 1.04
CA ASP A 271 -5.82 -15.90 1.48
C ASP A 271 -6.94 -14.94 1.93
N VAL A 272 -6.73 -13.63 1.79
CA VAL A 272 -7.75 -12.63 2.12
C VAL A 272 -8.95 -12.82 1.20
N ARG A 273 -10.15 -12.71 1.76
CA ARG A 273 -11.42 -12.86 1.04
C ARG A 273 -12.07 -11.49 0.87
N ASN A 274 -12.50 -11.18 -0.35
CA ASN A 274 -13.24 -9.95 -0.60
C ASN A 274 -14.64 -9.94 0.03
N THR A 275 -15.21 -8.76 0.26
CA THR A 275 -16.52 -8.67 0.91
C THR A 275 -17.67 -8.90 -0.04
N LYS A 276 -17.46 -8.80 -1.36
CA LYS A 276 -18.50 -9.00 -2.37
C LYS A 276 -18.87 -10.48 -2.54
N GLU A 277 -17.96 -11.28 -3.08
CA GLU A 277 -18.17 -12.70 -3.41
C GLU A 277 -17.52 -13.66 -2.39
N GLY A 278 -16.67 -13.14 -1.50
CA GLY A 278 -15.83 -13.96 -0.62
C GLY A 278 -14.69 -14.66 -1.36
N ASP A 279 -14.36 -14.19 -2.56
CA ASP A 279 -13.29 -14.72 -3.40
C ASP A 279 -11.93 -14.33 -2.85
N THR A 280 -10.96 -15.22 -3.00
CA THR A 280 -9.53 -14.93 -2.78
C THR A 280 -8.86 -14.54 -4.11
N PRO A 281 -7.66 -13.94 -4.11
CA PRO A 281 -6.90 -13.71 -5.33
C PRO A 281 -6.73 -14.97 -6.19
N LEU A 282 -6.67 -16.16 -5.57
CA LEU A 282 -6.62 -17.43 -6.30
C LEU A 282 -7.93 -17.78 -7.02
N HIS A 283 -9.09 -17.45 -6.46
CA HIS A 283 -10.39 -17.61 -7.14
C HIS A 283 -10.46 -16.69 -8.38
N ILE A 284 -10.02 -15.43 -8.25
CA ILE A 284 -9.96 -14.49 -9.37
C ILE A 284 -9.01 -15.01 -10.46
N ALA A 285 -7.79 -15.42 -10.09
CA ALA A 285 -6.83 -16.00 -11.02
C ALA A 285 -7.37 -17.24 -11.75
N ALA A 286 -8.13 -18.08 -11.03
CA ALA A 286 -8.77 -19.26 -11.57
C ALA A 286 -9.89 -18.92 -12.57
N GLY A 287 -10.73 -17.93 -12.27
CA GLY A 287 -11.76 -17.44 -13.19
C GLY A 287 -11.20 -16.77 -14.45
N LEU A 288 -10.02 -16.16 -14.34
CA LEU A 288 -9.30 -15.54 -15.46
C LEU A 288 -8.57 -16.54 -16.37
N GLY A 289 -8.31 -17.77 -15.90
CA GLY A 289 -7.59 -18.78 -16.67
C GLY A 289 -6.07 -18.57 -16.75
N ASP A 290 -5.47 -17.70 -15.92
CA ASP A 290 -4.03 -17.39 -15.99
C ASP A 290 -3.18 -18.38 -15.19
N GLU A 291 -2.67 -19.40 -15.88
CA GLU A 291 -1.87 -20.47 -15.28
C GLU A 291 -0.61 -19.95 -14.56
N GLN A 292 0.00 -18.89 -15.08
CA GLN A 292 1.24 -18.36 -14.49
C GLN A 292 0.94 -17.66 -13.16
N ILE A 293 -0.16 -16.92 -13.07
CA ILE A 293 -0.59 -16.28 -11.83
C ILE A 293 -1.03 -17.32 -10.80
N VAL A 294 -1.79 -18.34 -11.22
CA VAL A 294 -2.19 -19.46 -10.35
C VAL A 294 -0.96 -20.17 -9.78
N LYS A 295 0.02 -20.54 -10.64
CA LYS A 295 1.28 -21.16 -10.20
C LYS A 295 2.05 -20.25 -9.24
N LEU A 296 2.13 -18.95 -9.52
CA LEU A 296 2.81 -17.98 -8.67
C LEU A 296 2.16 -17.87 -7.27
N LEU A 297 0.84 -17.78 -7.21
CA LEU A 297 0.09 -17.72 -5.95
C LEU A 297 0.27 -19.00 -5.14
N LEU A 298 0.16 -20.17 -5.77
CA LEU A 298 0.37 -21.47 -5.11
C LEU A 298 1.82 -21.63 -4.60
N GLN A 299 2.82 -21.21 -5.37
CA GLN A 299 4.23 -21.21 -4.94
C GLN A 299 4.47 -20.30 -3.73
N LYS A 300 3.67 -19.25 -3.58
CA LYS A 300 3.73 -18.31 -2.44
C LYS A 300 2.80 -18.70 -1.29
N GLY A 301 2.24 -19.91 -1.31
CA GLY A 301 1.50 -20.49 -0.20
C GLY A 301 0.01 -20.16 -0.17
N ALA A 302 -0.58 -19.72 -1.28
CA ALA A 302 -2.02 -19.53 -1.38
C ALA A 302 -2.79 -20.84 -1.13
N ASN A 303 -3.81 -20.79 -0.28
CA ASN A 303 -4.63 -21.95 0.03
C ASN A 303 -5.71 -22.16 -1.05
N LYS A 304 -5.66 -23.32 -1.72
CA LYS A 304 -6.59 -23.73 -2.79
C LYS A 304 -7.95 -24.23 -2.29
N ASP A 305 -8.05 -24.57 -1.01
CA ASP A 305 -9.24 -25.20 -0.40
C ASP A 305 -10.22 -24.18 0.19
N ILE A 306 -9.86 -22.89 0.19
CA ILE A 306 -10.75 -21.81 0.61
C ILE A 306 -11.98 -21.80 -0.29
N ARG A 307 -13.15 -21.68 0.33
CA ARG A 307 -14.43 -21.56 -0.37
C ARG A 307 -14.93 -20.12 -0.35
N ASN A 308 -15.40 -19.64 -1.48
CA ASN A 308 -16.08 -18.36 -1.58
C ASN A 308 -17.49 -18.42 -0.95
N LYS A 309 -18.27 -17.32 -0.99
CA LYS A 309 -19.63 -17.29 -0.41
C LYS A 309 -20.60 -18.27 -1.08
N THR A 310 -20.35 -18.62 -2.34
CA THR A 310 -21.14 -19.63 -3.07
C THR A 310 -20.72 -21.07 -2.73
N GLY A 311 -19.73 -21.25 -1.85
CA GLY A 311 -19.22 -22.57 -1.46
C GLY A 311 -18.26 -23.20 -2.47
N LYS A 312 -17.89 -22.47 -3.54
CA LYS A 312 -16.99 -22.92 -4.60
C LYS A 312 -15.53 -22.69 -4.19
N THR A 313 -14.68 -23.66 -4.52
CA THR A 313 -13.22 -23.52 -4.45
C THR A 313 -12.67 -22.89 -5.73
N ALA A 314 -11.40 -22.47 -5.74
CA ALA A 314 -10.74 -21.99 -6.95
C ALA A 314 -10.77 -23.03 -8.09
N TYR A 315 -10.76 -24.32 -7.76
CA TYR A 315 -10.93 -25.40 -8.75
C TYR A 315 -12.34 -25.38 -9.36
N ASP A 316 -13.38 -25.27 -8.54
CA ASP A 316 -14.77 -25.24 -9.01
C ASP A 316 -15.02 -24.04 -9.92
N VAL A 317 -14.43 -22.89 -9.58
CA VAL A 317 -14.44 -21.68 -10.44
C VAL A 317 -13.73 -21.96 -11.76
N ALA A 318 -12.53 -22.55 -11.76
CA ALA A 318 -11.84 -22.91 -13.01
C ALA A 318 -12.67 -23.88 -13.88
N VAL A 319 -13.41 -24.82 -13.26
CA VAL A 319 -14.29 -25.76 -13.97
C VAL A 319 -15.48 -25.03 -14.61
N GLU A 320 -16.12 -24.14 -13.86
CA GLU A 320 -17.27 -23.35 -14.34
C GLU A 320 -16.91 -22.47 -15.55
N TYR A 321 -15.74 -21.84 -15.51
CA TYR A 321 -15.25 -21.02 -16.63
C TYR A 321 -14.54 -21.85 -17.73
N GLY A 322 -14.41 -23.18 -17.57
CA GLY A 322 -13.87 -24.07 -18.59
C GLY A 322 -12.35 -24.01 -18.78
N HIS A 323 -11.60 -23.57 -17.77
CA HIS A 323 -10.14 -23.40 -17.84
C HIS A 323 -9.39 -24.71 -17.58
N VAL A 324 -9.47 -25.64 -18.54
CA VAL A 324 -8.91 -27.00 -18.44
C VAL A 324 -7.41 -27.02 -18.09
N ARG A 325 -6.64 -26.04 -18.58
CA ARG A 325 -5.20 -25.93 -18.30
C ARG A 325 -4.90 -25.69 -16.81
N LEU A 326 -5.85 -25.12 -16.07
CA LEU A 326 -5.73 -24.90 -14.64
C LEU A 326 -6.08 -26.12 -13.82
N PHE A 327 -6.73 -27.14 -14.39
CA PHE A 327 -7.10 -28.34 -13.63
C PHE A 327 -5.88 -29.05 -13.12
N ASP A 328 -4.84 -29.15 -13.96
CA ASP A 328 -3.55 -29.65 -13.51
C ASP A 328 -3.00 -28.69 -12.45
N ALA A 329 -2.82 -27.39 -12.73
CA ALA A 329 -2.32 -26.40 -11.76
C ALA A 329 -2.95 -26.50 -10.35
N LEU A 330 -4.27 -26.61 -10.27
CA LEU A 330 -5.04 -26.62 -9.03
C LEU A 330 -5.17 -28.02 -8.40
N LYS A 331 -5.18 -29.11 -9.21
CA LYS A 331 -5.17 -30.50 -8.73
C LYS A 331 -3.78 -31.13 -8.60
N LEU A 332 -2.69 -30.47 -9.00
CA LEU A 332 -1.36 -31.10 -9.08
C LEU A 332 -0.87 -31.59 -7.72
N GLY A 333 -1.24 -30.93 -6.62
CA GLY A 333 -1.01 -31.45 -5.27
C GLY A 333 -1.72 -32.78 -5.03
N ASP A 334 -2.99 -32.90 -5.40
CA ASP A 334 -3.79 -34.11 -5.16
C ASP A 334 -3.45 -35.23 -6.13
N SER A 335 -3.08 -34.90 -7.36
CA SER A 335 -2.66 -35.85 -8.39
C SER A 335 -1.28 -36.43 -8.08
N LEU A 336 -0.34 -35.61 -7.60
CA LEU A 336 0.97 -36.06 -7.11
C LEU A 336 0.80 -36.90 -5.83
N CYS A 337 -0.02 -36.44 -4.87
CA CYS A 337 -0.37 -37.20 -3.67
C CYS A 337 -1.04 -38.54 -3.98
N PHE A 338 -1.93 -38.58 -4.99
CA PHE A 338 -2.61 -39.79 -5.42
C PHE A 338 -1.66 -40.76 -6.14
N ALA A 339 -0.79 -40.26 -7.03
CA ALA A 339 0.26 -41.04 -7.68
C ALA A 339 1.27 -41.58 -6.65
N ALA A 340 1.65 -40.77 -5.66
CA ALA A 340 2.51 -41.14 -4.53
C ALA A 340 1.88 -42.22 -3.65
N ARG A 341 0.57 -42.12 -3.37
CA ARG A 341 -0.20 -43.16 -2.65
C ARG A 341 -0.24 -44.49 -3.41
N LYS A 342 -0.38 -44.43 -4.75
CA LYS A 342 -0.41 -45.64 -5.60
C LYS A 342 0.97 -46.26 -5.82
N GLY A 343 2.04 -45.47 -5.76
CA GLY A 343 3.40 -45.95 -6.03
C GLY A 343 3.85 -45.71 -7.48
N GLU A 344 3.18 -44.85 -8.24
CA GLU A 344 3.43 -44.67 -9.68
C GLU A 344 4.59 -43.71 -9.96
N VAL A 345 5.83 -44.19 -9.78
CA VAL A 345 7.07 -43.40 -9.94
C VAL A 345 7.14 -42.66 -11.28
N ARG A 346 6.76 -43.31 -12.40
CA ARG A 346 6.78 -42.70 -13.74
C ARG A 346 5.79 -41.53 -13.89
N SER A 347 4.65 -41.62 -13.22
CA SER A 347 3.63 -40.57 -13.22
C SER A 347 4.07 -39.41 -12.34
N ILE A 348 4.66 -39.68 -11.17
CA ILE A 348 5.28 -38.68 -10.29
C ILE A 348 6.34 -37.89 -11.05
N GLN A 349 7.23 -38.57 -11.77
CA GLN A 349 8.31 -37.93 -12.50
C GLN A 349 7.79 -37.01 -13.62
N ARG A 350 6.82 -37.46 -14.43
CA ARG A 350 6.15 -36.61 -15.42
C ARG A 350 5.44 -35.41 -14.80
N LEU A 351 4.76 -35.60 -13.67
CA LEU A 351 4.05 -34.53 -12.97
C LEU A 351 5.03 -33.45 -12.48
N ILE A 352 6.16 -33.86 -11.90
CA ILE A 352 7.22 -32.94 -11.47
C ILE A 352 7.83 -32.21 -12.67
N GLU A 353 8.08 -32.89 -13.79
CA GLU A 353 8.59 -32.29 -15.03
C GLU A 353 7.60 -31.29 -15.66
N ASN A 354 6.28 -31.53 -15.53
CA ASN A 354 5.22 -30.61 -15.96
C ASN A 354 5.01 -29.42 -14.99
N GLY A 355 5.84 -29.31 -13.95
CA GLY A 355 5.81 -28.22 -12.98
C GLY A 355 4.84 -28.44 -11.81
N ALA A 356 4.57 -29.69 -11.42
CA ALA A 356 3.91 -29.97 -10.15
C ALA A 356 4.71 -29.35 -8.99
N ALA A 357 4.03 -28.66 -8.09
CA ALA A 357 4.62 -28.25 -6.83
C ALA A 357 4.98 -29.51 -6.02
N ILE A 358 6.27 -29.82 -5.91
CA ILE A 358 6.76 -31.01 -5.20
C ILE A 358 6.34 -31.02 -3.72
N ASN A 359 6.26 -29.83 -3.12
CA ASN A 359 5.80 -29.58 -1.75
C ASN A 359 4.30 -29.25 -1.69
N GLY A 360 3.55 -29.55 -2.74
CA GLY A 360 2.10 -29.35 -2.77
C GLY A 360 1.42 -30.14 -1.65
N ARG A 361 0.50 -29.49 -0.95
CA ARG A 361 -0.33 -30.09 0.10
C ARG A 361 -1.72 -30.42 -0.43
N ASP A 362 -2.30 -31.50 0.07
CA ASP A 362 -3.72 -31.83 -0.12
C ASP A 362 -4.59 -31.15 0.94
N GLN A 363 -5.90 -31.40 0.88
CA GLN A 363 -6.93 -30.87 1.79
C GLN A 363 -6.73 -31.20 3.29
N HIS A 364 -5.76 -32.05 3.63
CA HIS A 364 -5.41 -32.42 5.01
C HIS A 364 -4.02 -31.88 5.40
N GLY A 365 -3.44 -31.00 4.58
CA GLY A 365 -2.07 -30.52 4.73
C GLY A 365 -1.01 -31.56 4.37
N TRP A 366 -1.37 -32.71 3.81
CA TRP A 366 -0.43 -33.79 3.52
C TRP A 366 0.29 -33.55 2.20
N THR A 367 1.61 -33.75 2.22
CA THR A 367 2.42 -33.73 1.01
C THR A 367 2.42 -35.11 0.32
N ALA A 368 2.94 -35.15 -0.91
CA ALA A 368 3.16 -36.42 -1.61
C ALA A 368 4.03 -37.40 -0.79
N LEU A 369 4.96 -36.87 0.01
CA LEU A 369 5.80 -37.65 0.92
C LEU A 369 5.00 -38.29 2.05
N HIS A 370 4.04 -37.57 2.66
CA HIS A 370 3.17 -38.13 3.71
C HIS A 370 2.36 -39.32 3.17
N ARG A 371 1.78 -39.17 1.97
CA ARG A 371 0.98 -40.23 1.32
C ARG A 371 1.81 -41.44 0.91
N ALA A 372 3.02 -41.23 0.37
CA ALA A 372 3.94 -42.31 0.02
C ALA A 372 4.43 -43.07 1.26
N SER A 373 4.77 -42.32 2.32
CA SER A 373 5.28 -42.85 3.60
C SER A 373 4.22 -43.65 4.34
N PHE A 374 2.99 -43.13 4.44
CA PHE A 374 1.85 -43.81 5.04
C PHE A 374 1.44 -45.11 4.34
N LYS A 375 1.78 -45.26 3.05
CA LYS A 375 1.48 -46.46 2.25
C LYS A 375 2.66 -47.40 2.03
N GLY A 376 3.83 -47.10 2.59
CA GLY A 376 4.97 -48.01 2.47
C GLY A 376 5.63 -48.01 1.09
N ARG A 377 5.48 -46.95 0.29
CA ARG A 377 6.01 -46.89 -1.09
C ARG A 377 7.47 -46.40 -1.12
N ILE A 378 8.41 -47.31 -0.88
CA ILE A 378 9.85 -47.00 -0.73
C ILE A 378 10.43 -46.30 -1.98
N ASP A 379 10.11 -46.79 -3.17
CA ASP A 379 10.68 -46.25 -4.41
C ASP A 379 10.18 -44.84 -4.69
N THR A 380 8.91 -44.55 -4.41
CA THR A 380 8.38 -43.18 -4.57
C THR A 380 8.96 -42.23 -3.52
N VAL A 381 9.14 -42.67 -2.27
CA VAL A 381 9.80 -41.89 -1.22
C VAL A 381 11.21 -41.50 -1.66
N LYS A 382 12.02 -42.45 -2.17
CA LYS A 382 13.36 -42.17 -2.70
C LYS A 382 13.31 -41.16 -3.84
N THR A 383 12.43 -41.37 -4.83
CA THR A 383 12.34 -40.45 -5.97
C THR A 383 11.91 -39.04 -5.58
N LEU A 384 11.06 -38.88 -4.56
CA LEU A 384 10.63 -37.58 -4.08
C LEU A 384 11.75 -36.87 -3.31
N ILE A 385 12.52 -37.60 -2.51
CA ILE A 385 13.72 -37.08 -1.82
C ILE A 385 14.78 -36.63 -2.84
N ASP A 386 15.05 -37.45 -3.87
CA ASP A 386 16.01 -37.12 -4.92
C ASP A 386 15.62 -35.86 -5.71
N LYS A 387 14.31 -35.61 -5.85
CA LYS A 387 13.76 -34.41 -6.49
C LYS A 387 13.72 -33.18 -5.57
N GLY A 388 14.20 -33.30 -4.33
CA GLY A 388 14.33 -32.19 -3.39
C GLY A 388 13.05 -31.83 -2.64
N ILE A 389 12.18 -32.80 -2.37
CA ILE A 389 11.01 -32.58 -1.50
C ILE A 389 11.47 -32.18 -0.08
N ASP A 390 10.76 -31.24 0.54
CA ASP A 390 11.03 -30.87 1.92
C ASP A 390 10.44 -31.94 2.87
N ILE A 391 11.34 -32.58 3.62
CA ILE A 391 11.05 -33.73 4.46
C ILE A 391 10.51 -33.28 5.84
N ASP A 392 10.79 -32.05 6.24
CA ASP A 392 10.42 -31.50 7.56
C ASP A 392 9.06 -30.79 7.55
N LEU A 393 8.36 -30.79 6.40
CA LEU A 393 7.01 -30.25 6.30
C LEU A 393 6.06 -31.00 7.23
N LYS A 394 5.32 -30.22 8.02
CA LYS A 394 4.28 -30.71 8.92
C LYS A 394 2.90 -30.63 8.27
N ASP A 395 1.99 -31.54 8.59
CA ASP A 395 0.57 -31.43 8.26
C ASP A 395 -0.17 -30.48 9.21
N GLU A 396 -1.51 -30.41 9.09
CA GLU A 396 -2.37 -29.57 9.93
C GLU A 396 -2.37 -30.01 11.41
N GLU A 397 -2.03 -31.26 11.69
CA GLU A 397 -1.94 -31.83 13.03
C GLU A 397 -0.51 -31.74 13.61
N GLY A 398 0.44 -31.22 12.84
CA GLY A 398 1.83 -31.03 13.23
C GLY A 398 2.73 -32.23 12.99
N TYR A 399 2.23 -33.28 12.33
CA TYR A 399 2.97 -34.49 12.01
C TYR A 399 3.80 -34.31 10.74
N THR A 400 5.01 -34.86 10.75
CA THR A 400 5.83 -34.99 9.53
C THR A 400 5.61 -36.34 8.87
N ALA A 401 6.06 -36.50 7.62
CA ALA A 401 5.94 -37.75 6.88
C ALA A 401 6.57 -38.96 7.61
N LEU A 402 7.57 -38.71 8.46
CA LEU A 402 8.19 -39.73 9.32
C LEU A 402 7.22 -40.27 10.37
N HIS A 403 6.43 -39.41 11.01
CA HIS A 403 5.43 -39.82 11.98
C HIS A 403 4.41 -40.75 11.32
N CYS A 404 3.96 -40.41 10.10
CA CYS A 404 3.04 -41.24 9.33
C CYS A 404 3.63 -42.60 8.91
N ALA A 405 4.94 -42.68 8.62
CA ALA A 405 5.62 -43.95 8.30
C ALA A 405 5.68 -44.89 9.52
N VAL A 406 5.95 -44.34 10.69
CA VAL A 406 6.04 -45.10 11.95
C VAL A 406 4.65 -45.56 12.38
N GLU A 407 3.64 -44.70 12.28
CA GLU A 407 2.25 -45.04 12.62
C GLU A 407 1.69 -46.18 11.75
N SER A 408 2.03 -46.21 10.46
CA SER A 408 1.59 -47.24 9.52
C SER A 408 2.38 -48.56 9.62
N GLY A 409 3.38 -48.64 10.50
CA GLY A 409 4.15 -49.87 10.74
C GLY A 409 5.10 -50.26 9.61
N HIS A 410 5.46 -49.32 8.74
CA HIS A 410 6.33 -49.58 7.60
C HIS A 410 7.81 -49.35 7.95
N THR A 411 8.45 -50.40 8.48
CA THR A 411 9.86 -50.39 8.91
C THR A 411 10.87 -50.36 7.75
N ASP A 412 10.43 -50.51 6.50
CA ASP A 412 11.30 -50.59 5.31
C ASP A 412 11.29 -49.32 4.44
N THR A 413 10.23 -48.49 4.51
CA THR A 413 10.20 -47.12 3.91
C THR A 413 11.12 -46.13 4.60
N ASN A 414 11.79 -46.64 5.60
CA ASN A 414 12.58 -45.99 6.57
C ASN A 414 13.75 -45.22 5.88
N PRO A 415 13.70 -43.87 5.77
CA PRO A 415 14.73 -43.07 5.07
C PRO A 415 16.11 -43.04 5.77
N TRP A 416 16.21 -43.58 6.98
CA TRP A 416 17.37 -43.72 7.88
C TRP A 416 18.57 -44.49 7.30
N ARG A 417 18.40 -45.24 6.20
CA ARG A 417 19.56 -45.82 5.50
C ARG A 417 20.34 -44.77 4.69
N CYS A 418 19.76 -43.59 4.46
CA CYS A 418 20.34 -42.56 3.57
C CYS A 418 20.90 -41.32 4.28
N ASN A 419 20.59 -41.01 5.56
CA ASN A 419 21.11 -39.77 6.16
C ASN A 419 21.28 -39.79 7.69
N LYS A 420 22.54 -39.80 8.17
CA LYS A 420 22.92 -39.82 9.61
C LYS A 420 22.51 -38.57 10.40
N ARG A 421 22.09 -37.49 9.73
CA ARG A 421 21.78 -36.19 10.36
C ARG A 421 20.43 -36.16 11.09
N TRP A 422 19.53 -37.08 10.77
CA TRP A 422 18.17 -37.17 11.35
C TRP A 422 18.12 -37.86 12.72
N TYR A 423 19.12 -38.69 13.04
CA TYR A 423 19.26 -39.37 14.33
C TYR A 423 19.35 -38.40 15.53
N ALA A 424 19.87 -37.19 15.32
CA ALA A 424 20.09 -36.22 16.40
C ALA A 424 18.79 -35.56 16.90
N SER A 425 17.79 -35.36 16.03
CA SER A 425 16.51 -34.73 16.41
C SER A 425 15.56 -35.70 17.11
N ILE A 426 15.64 -37.00 16.81
CA ILE A 426 14.85 -38.07 17.45
C ILE A 426 15.25 -38.23 18.93
N TYR A 427 16.54 -38.15 19.24
CA TYR A 427 17.01 -38.22 20.63
C TYR A 427 16.54 -37.03 21.48
N PHE A 428 16.27 -35.87 20.87
CA PHE A 428 15.82 -34.67 21.58
C PHE A 428 14.30 -34.51 21.63
N ALA A 429 13.55 -34.94 20.60
CA ALA A 429 12.11 -34.75 20.53
C ALA A 429 11.33 -35.78 21.38
N SER A 430 11.78 -37.04 21.44
CA SER A 430 11.07 -38.09 22.21
C SER A 430 11.24 -37.97 23.73
N PHE A 431 12.23 -37.19 24.22
CA PHE A 431 12.47 -36.97 25.65
C PHE A 431 12.07 -35.56 26.14
N GLY A 432 11.65 -34.65 25.25
CA GLY A 432 11.40 -33.25 25.58
C GLY A 432 10.12 -32.96 26.39
N THR A 433 9.15 -33.87 26.40
CA THR A 433 7.82 -33.60 27.00
C THR A 433 7.55 -34.37 28.29
N ILE A 434 8.48 -35.21 28.76
CA ILE A 434 8.34 -35.92 30.04
C ILE A 434 9.50 -35.57 30.96
N ARG A 435 9.21 -34.63 31.86
CA ARG A 435 9.87 -34.32 33.14
C ARG A 435 11.15 -33.48 33.09
N LYS A 436 11.01 -32.25 33.64
CA LYS A 436 11.98 -31.70 34.60
C LYS A 436 12.60 -32.85 35.42
N TRP A 437 13.92 -33.01 35.40
CA TRP A 437 14.74 -33.18 36.61
C TRP A 437 16.24 -33.19 36.26
N LYS A 438 16.91 -32.15 36.78
CA LYS A 438 18.33 -31.98 37.13
C LYS A 438 19.34 -33.03 36.64
N ILE A 439 20.25 -32.54 35.80
CA ILE A 439 21.58 -33.10 35.51
C ILE A 439 22.40 -33.16 36.82
N GLY A 440 22.84 -34.37 37.20
CA GLY A 440 23.80 -34.63 38.27
C GLY A 440 24.82 -35.65 37.80
N LYS A 441 26.10 -35.29 37.89
CA LYS A 441 27.27 -35.88 37.22
C LYS A 441 27.51 -37.38 37.49
N ARG A 442 27.89 -38.05 36.40
CA ARG A 442 28.60 -39.33 36.29
C ARG A 442 29.83 -39.35 37.21
N ASN A 443 30.02 -40.43 37.99
CA ASN A 443 31.36 -40.80 38.45
C ASN A 443 31.59 -42.31 38.29
N ARG A 444 32.86 -42.62 38.03
CA ARG A 444 33.40 -43.87 37.49
C ARG A 444 33.51 -44.99 38.53
N ASN A 445 33.59 -46.21 37.98
CA ASN A 445 34.37 -47.38 38.38
C ASN A 445 33.64 -48.59 38.98
N LYS A 446 34.00 -49.76 38.39
CA LYS A 446 34.00 -51.14 38.92
C LYS A 446 32.61 -51.78 39.09
N ASP A 447 32.38 -53.07 38.89
CA ASP A 447 33.16 -54.22 38.42
C ASP A 447 32.11 -55.29 38.03
N SER A 448 32.53 -56.22 37.18
CA SER A 448 32.06 -57.59 36.95
C SER A 448 30.79 -58.19 37.61
N THR A 449 30.20 -59.12 36.83
CA THR A 449 29.43 -60.34 37.17
C THR A 449 27.92 -60.26 37.42
N VAL A 450 27.19 -60.93 36.50
CA VAL A 450 26.14 -61.96 36.71
C VAL A 450 25.00 -61.64 37.68
N GLU A 451 23.77 -61.53 37.16
CA GLU A 451 22.67 -62.49 37.41
C GLU A 451 21.39 -62.04 36.70
N GLU A 452 20.86 -62.93 35.85
CA GLU A 452 19.45 -62.98 35.49
C GLU A 452 18.63 -63.17 36.77
N GLU A 453 17.62 -62.33 37.03
CA GLU A 453 16.31 -62.80 37.51
C GLU A 453 15.29 -61.67 37.66
N LYS A 454 14.02 -62.04 37.41
CA LYS A 454 12.75 -61.29 37.62
C LYS A 454 12.18 -60.51 36.44
N LEU A 455 11.88 -61.23 35.36
CA LEU A 455 10.56 -61.14 34.73
C LEU A 455 9.53 -61.80 35.67
N LYS A 456 8.67 -61.00 36.32
CA LYS A 456 7.35 -61.42 36.85
C LYS A 456 6.65 -60.20 37.47
N ASP A 457 5.99 -59.40 36.63
CA ASP A 457 4.64 -58.87 36.86
C ASP A 457 4.29 -57.77 35.84
N VAL A 458 3.73 -58.17 34.70
CA VAL A 458 2.72 -57.37 33.97
C VAL A 458 1.78 -58.35 33.23
N ARG A 459 1.02 -59.15 33.97
CA ARG A 459 -0.21 -59.75 33.43
C ARG A 459 -1.32 -58.71 33.64
N GLY A 460 -1.58 -57.88 32.63
CA GLY A 460 -2.73 -56.97 32.74
C GLY A 460 -2.78 -55.75 31.83
N LEU A 461 -2.16 -55.74 30.65
CA LEU A 461 -2.45 -54.70 29.64
C LEU A 461 -2.63 -55.36 28.27
N ARG A 462 -3.91 -55.49 27.88
CA ARG A 462 -4.31 -55.79 26.50
C ARG A 462 -4.08 -54.54 25.67
N GLY A 463 -3.19 -54.62 24.69
CA GLY A 463 -2.99 -53.59 23.67
C GLY A 463 -1.81 -53.97 22.79
N SER A 464 -2.07 -54.19 21.50
CA SER A 464 -1.12 -54.66 20.48
C SER A 464 0.03 -53.68 20.16
N PHE A 465 0.32 -52.71 21.03
CA PHE A 465 1.15 -51.54 20.72
C PHE A 465 2.62 -51.66 21.15
N ASP A 466 2.97 -52.50 22.11
CA ASP A 466 4.34 -52.53 22.67
C ASP A 466 5.28 -53.61 22.09
N ARG A 467 4.76 -54.59 21.33
CA ARG A 467 5.64 -55.64 20.78
C ARG A 467 6.43 -55.20 19.55
N SER A 468 5.92 -54.23 18.79
CA SER A 468 6.56 -53.76 17.55
C SER A 468 7.75 -52.82 17.82
N LEU A 469 7.73 -52.07 18.93
CA LEU A 469 8.85 -51.20 19.32
C LEU A 469 10.01 -51.98 19.96
N ALA A 470 9.73 -53.09 20.65
CA ALA A 470 10.76 -53.90 21.30
C ALA A 470 11.60 -54.72 20.32
N LEU A 471 11.06 -55.07 19.15
CA LEU A 471 11.75 -55.88 18.13
C LEU A 471 12.64 -55.07 17.17
N ALA A 472 12.65 -53.74 17.25
CA ALA A 472 13.58 -52.90 16.50
C ALA A 472 14.85 -52.54 17.31
N VAL A 473 15.01 -53.10 18.52
CA VAL A 473 16.12 -52.81 19.44
C VAL A 473 17.00 -54.05 19.70
N VAL A 474 16.80 -55.15 18.97
CA VAL A 474 17.78 -56.26 18.84
C VAL A 474 18.06 -56.45 17.36
#